data_AF-A0A936PWX6-F1
#
_entry.id   AF-A0A936PWX6-F1
#
_cell.length_a   1.000
_cell.length_b   1.000
_cell.length_c   1.000
_cell.angle_alpha   90.00
_cell.angle_beta   90.00
_cell.angle_gamma   90.00
#
_symmetry.space_group_name_H-M   'P 1'
#
loop_
_entity.id
_entity.type
_entity.pdbx_description
1 polymer ?
#
loop_
_entity_poly.entity_id
_entity_poly.type
_entity_poly.pdbx_seq_one_letter_code
_entity_poly.pdbx_strand_id
1 'polypeptide(L)' 'MSIAPTGVPSVEDFPAEGVDLDALLSAYEERLLRAALAAVGGNKTRAADLCHITFRSFRHRWAKYERGEED' A
#
# COMPACT_ATOMS: atom_id res chain seq x y z
N MET A 1 12.60 -17.71 -1.76
CA MET A 1 11.84 -17.32 -2.97
C MET A 1 11.38 -15.89 -2.75
N SER A 2 12.03 -14.90 -3.38
CA SER A 2 11.67 -13.48 -3.24
C SER A 2 10.73 -13.14 -4.40
N ILE A 3 9.43 -13.04 -4.11
CA ILE A 3 8.46 -12.47 -5.03
C ILE A 3 8.60 -10.96 -4.93
N ALA A 4 9.40 -10.37 -5.82
CA ALA A 4 9.37 -8.93 -6.06
C ALA A 4 7.95 -8.54 -6.48
N PRO A 5 7.38 -7.44 -6.01
CA PRO A 5 6.04 -7.02 -6.39
C PRO A 5 6.00 -6.69 -7.89
N THR A 6 5.35 -7.56 -8.65
CA THR A 6 4.95 -7.35 -10.04
C THR A 6 4.03 -6.12 -10.11
N GLY A 7 4.45 -5.09 -10.85
CA GLY A 7 3.57 -4.01 -11.33
C GLY A 7 4.03 -2.56 -11.15
N VAL A 8 5.18 -2.29 -10.52
CA VAL A 8 5.71 -0.91 -10.47
C VAL A 8 6.73 -0.75 -11.60
N PRO A 9 6.55 0.20 -12.54
CA PRO A 9 7.54 0.45 -13.59
C PRO A 9 8.87 0.87 -12.96
N SER A 10 9.96 0.27 -13.42
CA SER A 10 11.33 0.68 -13.11
C SER A 10 11.55 2.10 -13.62
N VAL A 11 12.42 2.90 -12.97
CA VAL A 11 12.85 4.20 -13.52
C VAL A 11 13.52 4.03 -14.89
N GLU A 12 14.12 2.86 -15.13
CA GLU A 12 14.74 2.45 -16.39
C GLU A 12 13.71 2.06 -17.47
N ASP A 13 12.47 1.73 -17.09
CA ASP A 13 11.39 1.25 -17.97
C ASP A 13 10.17 2.20 -17.96
N PHE A 14 10.42 3.51 -17.86
CA PHE A 14 9.35 4.50 -17.83
C PHE A 14 8.70 4.62 -19.23
N PRO A 15 7.37 4.41 -19.37
CA PRO A 15 6.70 4.42 -20.67
C PRO A 15 6.70 5.81 -21.31
N ALA A 16 6.83 5.84 -22.64
CA ALA A 16 6.87 7.10 -23.41
C ALA A 16 5.53 7.85 -23.39
N GLU A 17 4.44 7.10 -23.26
CA GLU A 17 3.08 7.60 -23.06
C GLU A 17 2.82 8.18 -21.65
N GLY A 18 3.76 7.98 -20.71
CA GLY A 18 3.62 8.39 -19.32
C GLY A 18 2.80 7.42 -18.46
N VAL A 19 2.69 7.73 -17.17
CA VAL A 19 1.91 6.95 -16.20
C VAL A 19 1.02 7.84 -15.37
N ASP A 20 -0.09 7.29 -14.88
CA ASP A 20 -0.83 7.88 -13.76
C ASP A 20 -0.10 7.57 -12.46
N LEU A 21 0.76 8.51 -12.04
CA LEU A 21 1.57 8.36 -10.84
C LEU A 21 0.71 8.25 -9.58
N ASP A 22 -0.38 9.01 -9.50
CA ASP A 22 -1.25 9.03 -8.32
C ASP A 22 -1.97 7.67 -8.15
N ALA A 23 -2.41 7.06 -9.24
CA ALA A 23 -2.97 5.71 -9.23
C ALA A 23 -1.95 4.66 -8.79
N LEU A 24 -0.72 4.71 -9.33
CA LEU A 24 0.35 3.78 -8.96
C LEU A 24 0.74 3.89 -7.49
N LEU A 25 0.92 5.11 -6.98
CA LEU A 25 1.24 5.36 -5.57
C LEU A 25 0.09 4.90 -4.66
N SER A 26 -1.16 5.12 -5.06
CA SER A 26 -2.32 4.69 -4.29
C SER A 26 -2.44 3.16 -4.22
N ALA A 27 -2.20 2.46 -5.33
CA ALA A 27 -2.19 1.00 -5.36
C ALA A 27 -1.04 0.41 -4.53
N TYR A 28 0.15 1.03 -4.62
CA TYR A 28 1.30 0.61 -3.82
C TYR A 28 1.07 0.87 -2.31
N GLU A 29 0.54 2.04 -1.95
CA GLU A 29 0.15 2.38 -0.58
C GLU A 29 -0.85 1.36 -0.02
N GLU A 30 -1.90 1.01 -0.77
CA GLU A 30 -2.89 0.01 -0.35
C GLU A 30 -2.24 -1.35 -0.06
N ARG A 31 -1.41 -1.85 -0.99
CA ARG A 31 -0.74 -3.15 -0.85
C ARG A 31 0.14 -3.19 0.40
N LEU A 32 0.86 -2.11 0.69
CA LEU A 32 1.69 -2.01 1.89
C LEU A 32 0.86 -2.01 3.18
N LEU A 33 -0.23 -1.22 3.23
CA LEU A 33 -1.09 -1.15 4.41
C LEU A 33 -1.79 -2.49 4.69
N ARG A 34 -2.28 -3.16 3.64
CA ARG A 34 -2.87 -4.50 3.72
C ARG A 34 -1.86 -5.53 4.20
N ALA A 35 -0.65 -5.54 3.63
CA ALA A 35 0.41 -6.46 4.02
C ALA A 35 0.83 -6.26 5.49
N ALA A 36 0.97 -5.00 5.93
CA ALA A 36 1.30 -4.69 7.32
C ALA A 36 0.22 -5.16 8.29
N LEU A 37 -1.07 -4.97 7.95
CA LEU A 37 -2.19 -5.48 8.74
C LEU A 37 -2.22 -7.00 8.82
N ALA A 38 -2.05 -7.68 7.68
CA ALA A 38 -2.00 -9.13 7.63
C ALA A 38 -0.85 -9.70 8.48
N ALA A 39 0.34 -9.08 8.41
CA ALA A 39 1.52 -9.51 9.16
C ALA A 39 1.36 -9.45 10.68
N VAL A 40 0.46 -8.59 11.19
CA VAL A 40 0.22 -8.41 12.64
C VAL A 40 -1.16 -8.92 13.08
N GLY A 41 -1.86 -9.68 12.23
CA GLY A 41 -3.16 -10.26 12.53
C GLY A 41 -4.27 -9.21 12.73
N GLY A 42 -4.26 -8.13 11.95
CA GLY A 42 -5.31 -7.10 11.98
C GLY A 42 -5.13 -6.02 13.06
N ASN A 43 -4.06 -6.05 13.85
CA ASN A 43 -3.77 -5.01 14.82
C ASN A 43 -3.29 -3.70 14.12
N LYS A 44 -4.20 -2.75 13.94
CA LYS A 44 -3.95 -1.45 13.29
C LYS A 44 -2.83 -0.63 13.95
N THR A 45 -2.61 -0.75 15.26
CA THR A 45 -1.50 -0.06 15.95
C THR A 45 -0.16 -0.66 15.56
N ARG A 46 -0.03 -1.99 15.64
CA ARG A 46 1.20 -2.68 15.25
C ARG A 46 1.49 -2.57 13.76
N ALA A 47 0.46 -2.49 12.92
CA ALA A 47 0.62 -2.26 11.49
C ALA A 47 1.19 -0.86 11.21
N ALA A 48 0.74 0.16 11.94
CA ALA A 48 1.31 1.50 11.87
C ALA A 48 2.79 1.52 12.28
N ASP A 49 3.15 0.77 13.33
CA ASP A 49 4.54 0.63 13.78
C ASP A 49 5.41 -0.04 12.71
N LEU A 50 4.94 -1.10 12.05
CA LEU A 50 5.65 -1.75 10.94
C LEU A 50 5.83 -0.82 9.73
N CYS A 51 4.84 0.03 9.46
CA CYS A 51 4.92 1.04 8.41
C CYS A 51 5.74 2.28 8.82
N HIS A 52 6.25 2.35 10.06
CA HIS A 52 6.95 3.51 10.62
C HIS A 52 6.18 4.83 10.49
N ILE A 53 4.86 4.78 10.68
CA ILE A 53 3.99 5.97 10.69
C ILE A 53 3.17 6.03 11.97
N THR A 54 2.69 7.22 12.31
CA THR A 54 1.79 7.37 13.45
C THR A 54 0.48 6.61 13.23
N PHE A 55 -0.12 6.09 14.30
CA PHE A 55 -1.42 5.43 14.25
C PHE A 55 -2.51 6.29 13.60
N ARG A 56 -2.48 7.62 13.82
CA ARG A 56 -3.39 8.57 13.16
C ARG A 56 -3.22 8.54 11.64
N SER A 57 -1.99 8.62 11.15
CA SER A 57 -1.67 8.55 9.71
C SER A 57 -2.17 7.23 9.13
N PHE A 58 -1.86 6.12 9.79
CA PHE A 58 -2.29 4.79 9.35
C PHE A 58 -3.80 4.70 9.19
N ARG A 59 -4.59 5.10 10.20
CA ARG A 59 -6.06 5.05 10.13
C ARG A 59 -6.63 5.91 9.02
N HIS A 60 -6.11 7.12 8.81
CA HIS A 60 -6.58 7.99 7.73
C HIS A 60 -6.32 7.38 6.36
N ARG A 61 -5.14 6.78 6.15
CA ARG A 61 -4.81 6.09 4.90
C ARG A 61 -5.66 4.84 4.72
N TRP A 62 -5.83 4.05 5.77
CA TRP A 62 -6.65 2.82 5.77
C TRP A 62 -8.14 3.09 5.50
N ALA A 63 -8.69 4.20 6.01
CA ALA A 63 -10.09 4.56 5.81
C ALA A 63 -10.50 4.74 4.33
N LYS A 64 -9.52 4.96 3.45
CA LYS A 64 -9.75 4.95 2.00
C LYS A 64 -10.20 3.57 1.50
N TYR A 65 -9.66 2.51 2.08
CA TYR A 65 -9.79 1.13 1.60
C TYR A 65 -10.76 0.28 2.43
N GLU A 66 -11.01 0.64 3.69
CA GLU A 66 -11.98 -0.06 4.56
C GLU A 66 -13.42 -0.03 4.02
N ARG A 67 -13.76 0.90 3.14
CA ARG A 67 -15.10 1.06 2.56
C ARG A 67 -15.31 0.29 1.24
N GLY A 68 -14.37 -0.58 0.86
CA GLY A 68 -14.37 -1.28 -0.43
C GLY A 68 -14.23 -2.80 -0.36
N GLU A 69 -14.45 -3.44 0.79
CA GLU A 69 -14.53 -4.91 0.89
C GLU A 69 -15.99 -5.39 0.85
N GLU A 70 -16.62 -5.27 -0.32
CA GLU A 70 -17.68 -6.17 -0.77
C GLU A 70 -17.26 -6.68 -2.18
N ASP A 71 -16.83 -7.95 -2.20
CA ASP A 71 -16.50 -8.86 -3.32
C ASP A 71 -15.23 -8.66 -4.17
#